data_AF-A0A4S8JU86-F1
#
_entry.id   AF-A0A4S8JU86-F1
#
_cell.length_a   1.000
_cell.length_b   1.000
_cell.length_c   1.000
_cell.angle_alpha   90.00
_cell.angle_beta   90.00
_cell.angle_gamma   90.00
#
_symmetry.space_group_name_H-M   'P 1'
#
loop_
_entity.id
_entity.type
_entity.pdbx_description
1 polymer ?
#
loop_
_entity_poly.entity_id
_entity_poly.type
_entity_poly.pdbx_seq_one_letter_code
_entity_poly.pdbx_strand_id
1 'polypeptide(L)'
;MKGDNPEYHNNDTASTPTAQDPELPSETQEQRCRNVERPLVYRSHDAVGKRRPLKMKAGSCYIPQKTKLIGDDAHFVCEHEQVVGVADGVGGWAKLGVDAGKYARELMSHAEKAVRASPEGCVDPHQVLATAHARTNALGSSTACIVALKDQYIHTVNIGDTSFLVVRNNEETA
;
A
#
# COMPACT_ATOMS: atom_id res chain seq x y z
N MET A 1 52.14 1.43 -45.88
CA MET A 1 52.21 2.51 -46.88
C MET A 1 50.81 2.73 -47.44
N LYS A 2 50.27 3.94 -47.22
CA LYS A 2 49.19 4.68 -47.91
C LYS A 2 47.81 4.05 -48.17
N GLY A 3 46.79 4.92 -48.08
CA GLY A 3 45.43 4.77 -48.62
C GLY A 3 44.38 5.01 -47.54
N ASP A 4 44.20 6.25 -47.06
CA ASP A 4 43.29 7.27 -47.60
C ASP A 4 41.82 7.05 -47.18
N ASN A 5 41.33 8.04 -46.43
CA ASN A 5 39.94 8.25 -46.02
C ASN A 5 39.14 8.81 -47.20
N PRO A 6 37.83 8.56 -47.28
CA PRO A 6 36.95 9.58 -47.84
C PRO A 6 35.85 9.98 -46.85
N GLU A 7 35.75 11.29 -46.65
CA GLU A 7 34.56 11.96 -46.15
C GLU A 7 33.37 11.69 -47.09
N TYR A 8 32.21 11.37 -46.52
CA TYR A 8 30.92 11.50 -47.19
C TYR A 8 30.08 12.51 -46.42
N HIS A 9 29.87 13.67 -47.03
CA HIS A 9 28.76 14.57 -46.71
C HIS A 9 27.49 14.03 -47.37
N ASN A 10 26.39 14.02 -46.64
CA ASN A 10 25.04 14.12 -47.18
C ASN A 10 24.20 15.00 -46.25
N ASN A 11 23.79 16.13 -46.78
CA ASN A 11 22.67 16.93 -46.27
C ASN A 11 21.40 16.26 -46.78
N ASP A 12 20.44 15.95 -45.91
CA ASP A 12 19.02 15.99 -46.29
C ASP A 12 18.12 16.04 -45.05
N THR A 13 17.31 17.08 -45.01
CA THR A 13 16.16 17.29 -44.15
C THR A 13 15.14 16.17 -44.29
N ALA A 14 14.76 15.55 -43.17
CA ALA A 14 13.49 14.86 -43.04
C ALA A 14 12.99 15.01 -41.60
N SER A 15 12.17 16.05 -41.39
CA SER A 15 11.32 16.22 -40.22
C SER A 15 10.45 14.97 -40.07
N THR A 16 10.70 14.19 -39.03
CA THR A 16 9.81 13.08 -38.63
C THR A 16 8.78 13.63 -37.65
N PRO A 17 7.47 13.44 -37.88
CA PRO A 17 6.45 13.94 -36.97
C PRO A 17 6.49 13.13 -35.67
N THR A 18 6.79 13.80 -34.56
CA THR A 18 6.54 13.27 -33.22
C THR A 18 5.04 13.08 -33.10
N ALA A 19 4.59 11.82 -33.11
CA ALA A 19 3.26 11.50 -32.61
C ALA A 19 3.25 11.89 -31.12
N GLN A 20 2.65 13.03 -30.82
CA GLN A 20 2.32 13.40 -29.46
C GLN A 20 1.25 12.41 -29.00
N ASP A 21 1.62 11.51 -28.09
CA ASP A 21 0.64 10.81 -27.28
C ASP A 21 -0.28 11.87 -26.66
N PRO A 22 -1.61 11.69 -26.70
CA PRO A 22 -2.50 12.63 -26.05
C PRO A 22 -2.14 12.69 -24.57
N GLU A 23 -1.79 13.89 -24.08
CA GLU A 23 -1.61 14.15 -22.66
C GLU A 23 -2.89 13.72 -21.92
N LEU A 24 -2.77 12.61 -21.21
CA LEU A 24 -3.80 12.15 -20.29
C LEU A 24 -3.95 13.22 -19.20
N PRO A 25 -5.15 13.73 -18.90
CA PRO A 25 -5.32 14.77 -17.89
C PRO A 25 -4.74 14.29 -16.55
N SER A 26 -3.84 15.07 -15.95
CA SER A 26 -3.35 14.80 -14.60
C SER A 26 -4.49 15.01 -13.61
N GLU A 27 -5.18 13.92 -13.27
CA GLU A 27 -6.21 13.96 -12.23
C GLU A 27 -5.60 14.43 -10.92
N THR A 28 -6.23 15.43 -10.29
CA THR A 28 -5.80 15.87 -8.97
C THR A 28 -6.01 14.73 -7.97
N GLN A 29 -5.18 14.69 -6.94
CA GLN A 29 -5.25 13.66 -5.90
C GLN A 29 -6.63 13.66 -5.20
N GLU A 30 -7.29 14.82 -5.12
CA GLU A 30 -8.67 14.98 -4.64
C GLU A 30 -9.71 14.39 -5.60
N GLN A 31 -9.52 14.52 -6.92
CA GLN A 31 -10.36 13.86 -7.93
C GLN A 31 -10.23 12.33 -7.82
N ARG A 32 -9.01 11.84 -7.62
CA ARG A 32 -8.73 10.40 -7.46
C ARG A 32 -9.43 9.81 -6.22
N CYS A 33 -9.49 10.56 -5.12
CA CYS A 33 -10.21 10.15 -3.90
C CYS A 33 -11.72 9.98 -4.11
N ARG A 34 -12.30 10.65 -5.13
CA ARG A 34 -13.72 10.49 -5.49
C ARG A 34 -13.98 9.36 -6.50
N ASN A 35 -12.96 8.97 -7.27
CA ASN A 35 -13.07 8.05 -8.40
C ASN A 35 -12.75 6.58 -8.07
N VAL A 36 -12.46 6.24 -6.80
CA VAL A 36 -12.26 4.83 -6.39
C VAL A 36 -13.55 4.05 -6.65
N GLU A 37 -13.49 3.13 -7.61
CA GLU A 37 -14.62 2.28 -7.98
C GLU A 37 -15.14 1.52 -6.75
N ARG A 38 -16.48 1.49 -6.64
CA ARG A 38 -17.20 0.97 -5.48
C ARG A 38 -16.83 -0.50 -5.22
N PRO A 39 -16.35 -0.86 -4.00
CA PRO A 39 -16.20 -2.26 -3.62
C PRO A 39 -17.58 -2.95 -3.60
N LEU A 40 -17.59 -4.28 -3.66
CA LEU A 40 -18.80 -5.10 -3.53
C LEU A 40 -19.53 -4.78 -2.21
N VAL A 41 -20.57 -3.94 -2.28
CA VAL A 41 -21.37 -3.51 -1.12
C VAL A 41 -22.49 -4.52 -0.88
N TYR A 42 -22.47 -5.22 0.25
CA TYR A 42 -23.67 -5.88 0.78
C TYR A 42 -24.69 -4.79 1.17
N ARG A 43 -25.70 -4.54 0.32
CA ARG A 43 -26.77 -3.57 0.60
C ARG A 43 -27.95 -4.25 1.29
N SER A 44 -28.07 -4.09 2.60
CA SER A 44 -29.38 -4.06 3.24
C SER A 44 -30.04 -2.71 2.92
N HIS A 45 -31.14 -2.72 2.17
CA HIS A 45 -31.94 -1.52 1.90
C HIS A 45 -32.65 -1.09 3.19
N ASP A 46 -32.09 -0.12 3.90
CA ASP A 46 -32.83 0.70 4.86
C ASP A 46 -32.31 2.14 4.83
N ALA A 47 -33.24 3.08 4.91
CA ALA A 47 -33.11 4.51 4.63
C ALA A 47 -31.82 5.17 5.15
N VAL A 48 -31.12 5.89 4.27
CA VAL A 48 -29.90 6.67 4.57
C VAL A 48 -30.26 7.93 5.34
N GLY A 49 -30.55 7.79 6.63
CA GLY A 49 -30.28 8.86 7.59
C GLY A 49 -28.78 9.10 7.68
N LYS A 50 -28.32 10.35 7.84
CA LYS A 50 -26.91 10.70 8.10
C LYS A 50 -26.41 9.97 9.35
N ARG A 51 -25.89 8.76 9.18
CA ARG A 51 -25.27 7.99 10.27
C ARG A 51 -23.96 8.68 10.64
N ARG A 52 -23.71 8.79 11.94
CA ARG A 52 -22.49 9.41 12.46
C ARG A 52 -21.27 8.55 12.07
N PRO A 53 -20.12 9.17 11.76
CA PRO A 53 -18.90 8.41 11.50
C PRO A 53 -18.52 7.60 12.74
N LEU A 54 -18.06 6.37 12.51
CA LEU A 54 -17.50 5.50 13.54
C LEU A 54 -16.07 5.91 13.87
N LYS A 55 -15.63 5.57 15.08
CA LYS A 55 -14.23 5.68 15.49
C LYS A 55 -13.71 4.31 15.95
N MET A 56 -12.61 3.90 15.38
CA MET A 56 -11.80 2.77 15.80
C MET A 56 -10.94 3.17 16.99
N LYS A 57 -11.03 2.36 18.05
CA LYS A 57 -10.02 2.31 19.11
C LYS A 57 -9.17 1.08 18.84
N ALA A 58 -7.88 1.29 18.60
CA ALA A 58 -6.95 0.22 18.25
C ALA A 58 -6.00 -0.06 19.42
N GLY A 59 -5.57 -1.31 19.52
CA GLY A 59 -4.54 -1.76 20.43
C GLY A 59 -3.80 -2.93 19.80
N SER A 60 -2.56 -3.17 20.23
CA SER A 60 -1.74 -4.26 19.72
C SER A 60 -1.04 -4.99 20.86
N CYS A 61 -0.74 -6.27 20.62
CA CYS A 61 0.09 -7.09 21.47
C CYS A 61 1.10 -7.81 20.58
N TYR A 62 2.37 -7.81 20.98
CA TYR A 62 3.46 -8.39 20.20
C TYR A 62 4.17 -9.45 21.05
N ILE A 63 4.14 -10.70 20.58
CA ILE A 63 4.76 -11.84 21.26
C ILE A 63 5.66 -12.54 20.24
N PRO A 64 6.99 -12.29 20.26
CA PRO A 64 7.90 -12.91 19.30
C PRO A 64 8.06 -14.40 19.57
N GLN A 65 8.55 -15.13 18.56
CA GLN A 65 8.96 -16.52 18.74
C GLN A 65 10.03 -16.62 19.82
N LYS A 66 9.93 -17.65 20.69
CA LYS A 66 10.78 -17.82 21.89
C LYS A 66 12.28 -17.79 21.63
N THR A 67 12.71 -18.12 20.42
CA THR A 67 14.12 -18.20 20.01
C THR A 67 14.65 -16.89 19.44
N LYS A 68 13.81 -15.85 19.30
CA LYS A 68 14.16 -14.57 18.70
C LYS A 68 14.02 -13.43 19.71
N LEU A 69 15.05 -12.60 19.80
CA LEU A 69 15.02 -11.34 20.57
C LEU A 69 14.08 -10.32 19.91
N ILE A 70 14.00 -10.35 18.58
CA ILE A 70 13.11 -9.52 17.76
C ILE A 70 12.47 -10.46 16.74
N GLY A 71 11.14 -10.52 16.70
CA GLY A 71 10.42 -11.38 15.76
C GLY A 71 10.42 -10.83 14.33
N ASP A 72 9.80 -11.59 13.44
CA ASP A 72 9.72 -11.25 12.01
C ASP A 72 8.48 -10.39 11.68
N ASP A 73 7.55 -10.27 12.61
CA ASP A 73 6.33 -9.50 12.43
C ASP A 73 6.55 -8.02 12.75
N ALA A 74 5.70 -7.17 12.16
CA ALA A 74 5.62 -5.75 12.45
C ALA A 74 4.16 -5.26 12.35
N HIS A 75 3.86 -4.15 13.02
CA HIS A 75 2.56 -3.50 12.92
C HIS A 75 2.71 -1.98 13.06
N PHE A 76 1.67 -1.25 12.68
CA PHE A 76 1.49 0.15 13.02
C PHE A 76 0.04 0.45 13.38
N VAL A 77 -0.16 1.51 14.17
CA VAL A 77 -1.47 2.07 14.49
C VAL A 77 -1.41 3.59 14.25
N CYS A 78 -2.24 4.08 13.35
CA CYS A 78 -2.45 5.51 13.12
C CYS A 78 -3.86 5.88 13.59
N GLU A 79 -3.99 6.28 14.86
CA GLU A 79 -5.29 6.62 15.44
C GLU A 79 -5.94 7.82 14.76
N HIS A 80 -5.18 8.84 14.34
CA HIS A 80 -5.77 10.02 13.71
C HIS A 80 -6.52 9.68 12.42
N GLU A 81 -5.84 8.95 11.52
CA GLU A 81 -6.40 8.53 10.23
C GLU A 81 -7.23 7.25 10.30
N GLN A 82 -7.37 6.66 11.50
CA GLN A 82 -8.15 5.44 11.72
C GLN A 82 -7.63 4.24 10.89
N VAL A 83 -6.31 4.04 10.89
CA VAL A 83 -5.64 2.98 10.10
C VAL A 83 -4.79 2.09 11.00
N VAL A 84 -4.86 0.79 10.77
CA VAL A 84 -3.92 -0.19 11.34
C VAL A 84 -3.30 -1.01 10.22
N GLY A 85 -2.08 -1.48 10.43
CA GLY A 85 -1.44 -2.40 9.50
C GLY A 85 -0.58 -3.42 10.22
N VAL A 86 -0.47 -4.60 9.64
CA VAL A 86 0.35 -5.72 10.11
C VAL A 86 1.10 -6.34 8.93
N ALA A 87 2.27 -6.89 9.22
CA ALA A 87 3.09 -7.65 8.28
C ALA A 87 3.80 -8.78 9.01
N ASP A 88 3.83 -9.97 8.41
CA ASP A 88 4.58 -11.14 8.86
C ASP A 88 5.76 -11.38 7.89
N GLY A 89 6.99 -11.20 8.38
CA GLY A 89 8.19 -11.44 7.61
C GLY A 89 8.38 -12.92 7.27
N VAL A 90 8.61 -13.22 5.99
CA VAL A 90 8.74 -14.61 5.50
C VAL A 90 10.02 -15.26 6.06
N GLY A 91 9.89 -16.16 7.04
CA GLY A 91 11.03 -16.79 7.73
C GLY A 91 11.99 -17.59 6.83
N GLY A 92 11.59 -17.95 5.60
CA GLY A 92 12.46 -18.62 4.62
C GLY A 92 13.75 -17.87 4.30
N TRP A 93 13.75 -16.54 4.43
CA TRP A 93 14.92 -15.67 4.22
C TRP A 93 16.08 -15.94 5.17
N ALA A 94 15.83 -16.54 6.35
CA ALA A 94 16.87 -16.89 7.30
C ALA A 94 17.92 -17.86 6.71
N LYS A 95 17.54 -18.70 5.74
CA LYS A 95 18.46 -19.62 5.02
C LYS A 95 19.53 -18.88 4.22
N LEU A 96 19.27 -17.62 3.87
CA LEU A 96 20.19 -16.74 3.15
C LEU A 96 20.84 -15.70 4.08
N GLY A 97 20.66 -15.82 5.40
CA GLY A 97 21.15 -14.85 6.38
C GLY A 97 20.42 -13.50 6.35
N VAL A 98 19.23 -13.44 5.75
CA VAL A 98 18.43 -12.22 5.63
C VAL A 98 17.39 -12.14 6.76
N ASP A 99 17.33 -10.99 7.44
CA ASP A 99 16.35 -10.69 8.50
C ASP A 99 15.01 -10.26 7.88
N ALA A 100 14.05 -11.18 7.79
CA ALA A 100 12.70 -10.90 7.29
C ALA A 100 11.93 -9.90 8.17
N GLY A 101 12.22 -9.86 9.47
CA GLY A 101 11.66 -8.86 10.37
C GLY A 101 12.11 -7.45 10.03
N LYS A 102 13.34 -7.28 9.53
CA LYS A 102 13.81 -5.96 9.05
C LYS A 102 12.95 -5.48 7.89
N TYR A 103 12.62 -6.37 6.94
CA TYR A 103 11.71 -6.06 5.84
C TYR A 103 10.33 -5.65 6.36
N ALA A 104 9.71 -6.46 7.23
CA ALA A 104 8.38 -6.18 7.75
C ALA A 104 8.32 -4.84 8.51
N ARG A 105 9.32 -4.56 9.37
CA ARG A 105 9.42 -3.30 10.12
C ARG A 105 9.61 -2.09 9.20
N GLU A 106 10.45 -2.20 8.19
CA GLU A 106 10.67 -1.13 7.21
C GLU A 106 9.39 -0.86 6.39
N LEU A 107 8.73 -1.92 5.92
CA LEU A 107 7.44 -1.83 5.20
C LEU A 107 6.37 -1.12 6.04
N MET A 108 6.15 -1.55 7.28
CA MET A 108 5.15 -0.93 8.16
C MET A 108 5.50 0.51 8.54
N SER A 109 6.80 0.83 8.73
CA SER A 109 7.25 2.20 8.94
C SER A 109 6.94 3.11 7.75
N HIS A 110 7.16 2.63 6.51
CA HIS A 110 6.82 3.39 5.31
C HIS A 110 5.31 3.49 5.08
N ALA A 111 4.55 2.44 5.42
CA ALA A 111 3.09 2.48 5.35
C ALA A 111 2.50 3.54 6.28
N GLU A 112 2.96 3.60 7.54
CA GLU A 112 2.52 4.63 8.48
C GLU A 112 2.85 6.05 7.98
N LYS A 113 4.05 6.25 7.41
CA LYS A 113 4.44 7.53 6.80
C LYS A 113 3.56 7.88 5.60
N ALA A 114 3.19 6.91 4.77
CA ALA A 114 2.31 7.12 3.63
C ALA A 114 0.87 7.48 4.07
N VAL A 115 0.36 6.83 5.12
CA VAL A 115 -0.91 7.21 5.75
C VAL A 115 -0.86 8.66 6.22
N ARG A 116 0.15 9.05 7.00
CA ARG A 116 0.30 10.41 7.52
C ARG A 116 0.50 11.48 6.45
N ALA A 117 0.98 11.10 5.26
CA ALA A 117 1.15 11.99 4.13
C ALA A 117 -0.08 12.04 3.21
N SER A 118 -1.10 11.21 3.46
CA SER A 118 -2.34 11.21 2.68
C SER A 118 -3.22 12.40 3.08
N PRO A 119 -4.04 12.93 2.17
CA PRO A 119 -5.04 13.93 2.53
C PRO A 119 -5.99 13.39 3.61
N GLU A 120 -6.36 14.24 4.55
CA GLU A 120 -7.21 13.87 5.70
C GLU A 120 -8.50 13.19 5.24
N GLY A 121 -8.83 12.04 5.86
CA GLY A 121 -10.03 11.28 5.53
C GLY A 121 -10.02 10.61 4.15
N CYS A 122 -8.88 10.61 3.44
CA CYS A 122 -8.75 10.09 2.09
C CYS A 122 -7.63 9.03 1.97
N VAL A 123 -7.44 8.23 3.02
CA VAL A 123 -6.50 7.10 2.97
C VAL A 123 -7.05 5.99 2.06
N ASP A 124 -6.25 5.62 1.06
CA ASP A 124 -6.43 4.41 0.27
C ASP A 124 -5.38 3.36 0.70
N PRO A 125 -5.77 2.28 1.39
CA PRO A 125 -4.85 1.23 1.84
C PRO A 125 -3.99 0.63 0.71
N HIS A 126 -4.53 0.52 -0.51
CA HIS A 126 -3.77 -0.01 -1.64
C HIS A 126 -2.64 0.94 -2.04
N GLN A 127 -2.90 2.25 -2.14
CA GLN A 127 -1.86 3.25 -2.43
C GLN A 127 -0.83 3.33 -1.31
N VAL A 128 -1.27 3.21 -0.06
CA VAL A 128 -0.39 3.16 1.11
C VAL A 128 0.58 1.99 0.99
N LEU A 129 0.08 0.78 0.73
CA LEU A 129 0.92 -0.41 0.61
C LEU A 129 1.86 -0.32 -0.60
N ALA A 130 1.37 0.12 -1.75
CA ALA A 130 2.19 0.31 -2.95
C ALA A 130 3.34 1.31 -2.71
N THR A 131 3.04 2.44 -2.06
CA THR A 131 4.04 3.45 -1.70
C THR A 131 5.05 2.92 -0.70
N ALA A 132 4.58 2.15 0.30
CA ALA A 132 5.43 1.55 1.31
C ALA A 132 6.40 0.53 0.70
N HIS A 133 5.88 -0.35 -0.16
CA HIS A 133 6.66 -1.37 -0.85
C HIS A 133 7.73 -0.73 -1.74
N ALA A 134 7.37 0.27 -2.55
CA ALA A 134 8.31 0.98 -3.42
C ALA A 134 9.45 1.70 -2.66
N ARG A 135 9.25 2.00 -1.37
CA ARG A 135 10.24 2.66 -0.51
C ARG A 135 11.05 1.70 0.35
N THR A 136 10.65 0.44 0.44
CA THR A 136 11.31 -0.56 1.29
C THR A 136 12.54 -1.10 0.58
N ASN A 137 13.72 -0.92 1.17
CA ASN A 137 15.00 -1.35 0.61
C ASN A 137 15.60 -2.56 1.34
N ALA A 138 15.12 -2.92 2.53
CA ALA A 138 15.52 -4.15 3.18
C ALA A 138 15.32 -5.35 2.23
N LEU A 139 16.30 -6.26 2.26
CA LEU A 139 16.14 -7.57 1.62
C LEU A 139 15.15 -8.39 2.44
N GLY A 140 14.28 -9.10 1.75
CA GLY A 140 13.26 -9.91 2.40
C GLY A 140 11.93 -9.86 1.64
N SER A 141 10.93 -10.40 2.30
CA SER A 141 9.53 -10.27 1.92
C SER A 141 8.68 -10.45 3.17
N SER A 142 7.45 -9.97 3.12
CA SER A 142 6.45 -10.20 4.15
C SER A 142 5.07 -10.36 3.53
N THR A 143 4.13 -10.88 4.31
CA THR A 143 2.71 -10.57 4.09
C THR A 143 2.45 -9.09 4.38
N ALA A 144 1.26 -8.60 4.05
CA ALA A 144 0.79 -7.31 4.52
C ALA A 144 -0.74 -7.26 4.56
N CYS A 145 -1.29 -6.76 5.66
CA CYS A 145 -2.70 -6.38 5.76
C CYS A 145 -2.81 -4.97 6.33
N ILE A 146 -3.48 -4.07 5.63
CA ILE A 146 -3.75 -2.69 6.09
C ILE A 146 -5.26 -2.48 6.07
N VAL A 147 -5.79 -1.97 7.18
CA VAL A 147 -7.21 -1.75 7.43
C VAL A 147 -7.42 -0.29 7.80
N ALA A 148 -8.27 0.41 7.06
CA ALA A 148 -8.68 1.79 7.31
C ALA A 148 -10.19 1.86 7.56
N LEU A 149 -10.60 2.54 8.63
CA LEU A 149 -12.01 2.83 8.89
C LEU A 149 -12.34 4.23 8.35
N LYS A 150 -13.24 4.28 7.36
CA LYS A 150 -13.75 5.54 6.79
C LYS A 150 -15.26 5.58 6.90
N ASP A 151 -15.78 6.58 7.60
CA ASP A 151 -17.19 6.72 7.95
C ASP A 151 -17.76 5.50 8.68
N GLN A 152 -18.34 4.56 7.94
CA GLN A 152 -18.89 3.29 8.45
C GLN A 152 -18.33 2.07 7.70
N TYR A 153 -17.34 2.28 6.84
CA TYR A 153 -16.79 1.27 5.95
C TYR A 153 -15.36 0.95 6.33
N ILE A 154 -15.05 -0.33 6.31
CA ILE A 154 -13.69 -0.83 6.45
C ILE A 154 -13.13 -1.00 5.02
N HIS A 155 -12.05 -0.29 4.73
CA HIS A 155 -11.28 -0.41 3.51
C HIS A 155 -10.00 -1.17 3.81
N THR A 156 -9.66 -2.16 3.00
CA THR A 156 -8.50 -3.01 3.28
C THR A 156 -7.70 -3.34 2.03
N VAL A 157 -6.41 -3.55 2.22
CA VAL A 157 -5.59 -4.32 1.29
C VAL A 157 -4.95 -5.48 2.06
N ASN A 158 -4.93 -6.66 1.44
CA ASN A 158 -4.33 -7.85 2.01
C ASN A 158 -3.51 -8.58 0.94
N ILE A 159 -2.27 -8.92 1.27
CA ILE A 159 -1.35 -9.69 0.43
C ILE A 159 -0.74 -10.79 1.28
N GLY A 160 -0.86 -12.03 0.82
CA GLY A 160 -0.41 -13.23 1.53
C GLY A 160 -1.53 -13.90 2.32
N ASP A 161 -1.16 -14.58 3.40
CA ASP A 161 -2.01 -15.41 4.25
C ASP A 161 -2.38 -14.75 5.58
N THR A 162 -2.12 -13.45 5.72
CA THR A 162 -2.68 -12.64 6.81
C THR A 162 -4.20 -12.47 6.62
N SER A 163 -4.93 -12.33 7.72
CA SER A 163 -6.38 -12.14 7.71
C SER A 163 -6.83 -11.24 8.86
N PHE A 164 -8.09 -10.79 8.78
CA PHE A 164 -8.78 -10.12 9.89
C PHE A 164 -10.21 -10.65 9.98
N LEU A 165 -10.83 -10.47 11.14
CA LEU A 165 -12.19 -10.91 11.44
C LEU A 165 -13.02 -9.73 11.93
N VAL A 166 -14.26 -9.62 11.44
CA VAL A 166 -15.25 -8.66 11.96
C VAL A 166 -16.26 -9.41 12.82
N VAL A 167 -16.33 -9.08 14.10
CA VAL A 167 -17.32 -9.64 15.02
C VAL A 167 -18.38 -8.59 15.32
N ARG A 168 -19.65 -8.92 15.09
CA ARG A 168 -20.81 -8.07 15.39
C ARG A 168 -21.90 -8.91 16.04
N ASN A 169 -22.48 -8.42 17.13
CA ASN A 169 -23.54 -9.14 17.87
C ASN A 169 -23.15 -10.58 18.29
N ASN A 170 -21.88 -10.79 18.66
CA ASN A 170 -21.30 -12.10 18.99
C ASN A 170 -21.25 -13.10 17.83
N GLU A 171 -21.38 -12.64 16.59
CA GLU A 171 -21.27 -13.47 15.41
C GLU A 171 -20.11 -12.99 14.53
N GLU A 172 -19.42 -13.96 13.93
CA GLU A 172 -18.39 -13.74 12.92
C GLU A 172 -19.08 -13.31 11.61
N THR A 173 -18.68 -12.15 11.07
CA THR A 173 -19.15 -11.69 9.77
C THR A 173 -18.04 -11.92 8.75
N ALA A 174 -18.34 -12.71 7.71
CA ALA A 174 -17.47 -12.95 6.57
C ALA A 174 -17.40 -11.75 5.63
#